data_AF-A0AAQ4FAA0-F1
#
_entry.id   AF-A0AAQ4FAA0-F1
#
_cell.length_a   1.000
_cell.length_b   1.000
_cell.length_c   1.000
_cell.angle_alpha   90.00
_cell.angle_beta   90.00
_cell.angle_gamma   90.00
#
_symmetry.space_group_name_H-M   'P 1'
#
loop_
_entity.id
_entity.type
_entity.pdbx_description
1 polymer ?
#
loop_
_entity_poly.entity_id
_entity_poly.type
_entity_poly.pdbx_seq_one_letter_code
_entity_poly.pdbx_strand_id
1 'polypeptide(L)'
;MPLLVTQAEVFRVLRRVFELACSEPPPAGLAHSPQSRAMYAVDLMLEWDRSSQPTGELRMQPKLLEVNWAPDCHRACQFYPDFFNEVFAAMFLDEAASSASFVPL
;
A
#
# COMPACT_ATOMS: atom_id res chain seq x y z
N MET A 1 11.88 0.13 17.28
CA MET A 1 12.90 0.49 16.28
C MET A 1 12.32 1.52 15.30
N PRO A 2 13.09 2.53 14.85
CA PRO A 2 12.61 3.57 13.95
C PRO A 2 11.94 3.06 12.66
N LEU A 3 12.46 1.97 12.07
CA LEU A 3 11.89 1.38 10.85
C LEU A 3 10.46 0.84 11.03
N LEU A 4 10.15 0.24 12.19
CA LEU A 4 8.80 -0.25 12.48
C LEU A 4 7.79 0.90 12.59
N VAL A 5 8.22 2.05 13.14
CA VAL A 5 7.38 3.24 13.20
C VAL A 5 7.11 3.76 11.79
N THR A 6 8.14 3.87 10.94
CA THR A 6 7.98 4.30 9.54
C THR A 6 7.06 3.36 8.76
N GLN A 7 7.20 2.04 8.93
CA GLN A 7 6.33 1.07 8.27
C GLN A 7 4.86 1.24 8.68
N ALA A 8 4.59 1.39 9.98
CA ALA A 8 3.24 1.64 10.46
C ALA A 8 2.64 2.93 9.88
N GLU A 9 3.46 3.97 9.70
CA GLU A 9 3.04 5.20 9.03
C GLU A 9 2.74 5.02 7.54
N VAL A 10 3.53 4.22 6.82
CA VAL A 10 3.23 3.85 5.43
C VAL A 10 1.89 3.14 5.36
N PHE A 11 1.66 2.14 6.21
CA PHE A 11 0.39 1.39 6.24
C PHE A 11 -0.81 2.28 6.55
N ARG A 12 -0.64 3.24 7.48
CA ARG A 12 -1.65 4.24 7.77
C ARG A 12 -1.98 5.10 6.55
N VAL A 13 -0.98 5.55 5.78
CA VAL A 13 -1.19 6.32 4.54
C VAL A 13 -1.92 5.47 3.49
N LEU A 14 -1.47 4.22 3.27
CA LEU A 14 -2.09 3.29 2.30
C LEU A 14 -3.55 3.02 2.64
N ARG A 15 -3.86 2.74 3.92
CA ARG A 15 -5.24 2.56 4.37
C ARG A 15 -6.07 3.82 4.12
N ARG A 16 -5.54 4.99 4.52
CA ARG A 16 -6.30 6.24 4.46
C ARG A 16 -6.62 6.68 3.03
N VAL A 17 -5.71 6.46 2.07
CA VAL A 17 -5.99 6.82 0.67
C VAL A 17 -7.16 6.01 0.11
N PHE A 18 -7.23 4.70 0.39
CA PHE A 18 -8.35 3.88 -0.08
C PHE A 18 -9.65 4.14 0.69
N GLU A 19 -9.61 4.39 2.00
CA GLU A 19 -10.79 4.83 2.74
C GLU A 19 -11.38 6.14 2.17
N LEU A 20 -10.53 7.10 1.82
CA LEU A 20 -10.96 8.35 1.19
C LEU A 20 -11.45 8.14 -0.24
N ALA A 21 -10.76 7.32 -1.04
CA ALA A 21 -11.19 7.01 -2.39
C ALA A 21 -12.57 6.33 -2.41
N CYS A 22 -12.91 5.55 -1.38
CA CYS A 22 -14.22 4.90 -1.23
C CYS A 22 -15.26 5.74 -0.46
N SER A 23 -14.95 6.97 -0.08
CA SER A 23 -15.84 7.79 0.77
C SER A 23 -17.02 8.43 0.03
N GLU A 24 -16.91 8.54 -1.30
CA GLU A 24 -17.96 9.10 -2.16
C GLU A 24 -18.51 8.02 -3.11
N PRO A 25 -19.78 8.11 -3.53
CA PRO A 25 -20.33 7.19 -4.52
C PRO A 25 -19.71 7.45 -5.92
N PRO A 26 -19.79 6.49 -6.84
CA PRO A 26 -19.44 6.71 -8.24
C PRO A 26 -20.28 7.86 -8.84
N PRO A 27 -19.70 8.68 -9.73
CA PRO A 27 -18.36 8.55 -10.32
C PRO A 27 -17.24 9.24 -9.52
N ALA A 28 -17.54 9.88 -8.39
CA ALA A 28 -16.58 10.66 -7.62
C ALA A 28 -15.62 9.78 -6.79
N GLY A 29 -16.10 8.61 -6.33
CA GLY A 29 -15.31 7.65 -5.58
C GLY A 29 -15.32 6.23 -6.15
N LEU A 30 -14.50 5.37 -5.56
CA LEU A 30 -14.39 3.95 -5.84
C LEU A 30 -15.50 3.19 -5.10
N ALA A 31 -16.29 2.41 -5.83
CA ALA A 31 -17.32 1.55 -5.25
C ALA A 31 -16.87 0.10 -5.18
N HIS A 32 -17.40 -0.60 -4.17
CA HIS A 32 -17.30 -2.05 -4.09
C HIS A 32 -18.12 -2.71 -5.20
N SER A 33 -17.54 -3.73 -5.83
CA SER A 33 -18.20 -4.64 -6.76
C SER A 33 -17.78 -6.07 -6.41
N PRO A 34 -18.72 -6.98 -6.09
CA PRO A 34 -18.38 -8.36 -5.75
C PRO A 34 -17.62 -9.09 -6.87
N GLN A 35 -17.87 -8.71 -8.12
CA GLN A 35 -17.28 -9.29 -9.32
C GLN A 35 -15.93 -8.67 -9.70
N SER A 36 -15.43 -7.70 -8.93
CA SER A 36 -14.21 -6.96 -9.26
C SER A 36 -13.14 -7.17 -8.21
N ARG A 37 -11.89 -7.23 -8.67
CA ARG A 37 -10.65 -7.19 -7.88
C ARG A 37 -9.67 -6.28 -8.60
N ALA A 38 -8.79 -5.62 -7.86
CA ALA A 38 -7.82 -4.72 -8.44
C ALA A 38 -6.51 -4.75 -7.65
N MET A 39 -5.40 -4.69 -8.39
CA MET A 39 -4.06 -4.50 -7.85
C MET A 39 -3.58 -3.10 -8.22
N TYR A 40 -3.04 -2.40 -7.23
CA TYR A 40 -2.49 -1.06 -7.40
C TYR A 40 -1.03 -1.06 -6.97
N ALA A 41 -0.17 -0.36 -7.72
CA ALA A 41 1.14 0.03 -7.21
C ALA A 41 1.04 1.43 -6.59
N VAL A 42 1.80 1.64 -5.51
CA VAL A 42 1.85 2.92 -4.83
C VAL A 42 3.28 3.40 -4.79
N ASP A 43 3.50 4.57 -5.38
CA ASP A 43 4.79 5.25 -5.32
C ASP A 43 4.78 6.23 -4.14
N LEU A 44 5.79 6.09 -3.29
CA LEU A 44 5.96 6.92 -2.11
C LEU A 44 7.40 7.37 -1.98
N MET A 45 7.58 8.54 -1.38
CA MET A 45 8.87 9.05 -0.93
C MET A 45 8.91 9.11 0.60
N LEU A 46 10.11 9.00 1.17
CA LEU A 46 10.36 9.19 2.58
C LEU A 46 11.11 10.50 2.78
N GLU A 47 10.57 11.39 3.61
CA GLU A 47 11.17 12.68 3.96
C GLU A 47 11.44 12.73 5.46
N TRP A 48 12.57 13.32 5.87
CA TRP A 48 12.80 13.65 7.28
C TRP A 48 11.92 14.83 7.70
N ASP A 49 11.05 14.61 8.69
CA ASP A 49 10.28 15.67 9.31
C ASP A 49 11.21 16.54 10.17
N ARG A 50 11.36 17.80 9.74
CA ARG A 50 12.20 18.81 10.40
C ARG A 50 11.38 19.74 11.30
N SER A 51 10.06 19.58 11.33
CA SER A 51 9.14 20.45 12.09
C SER A 51 9.04 20.08 13.57
N SER A 52 9.49 18.89 13.96
CA SER A 52 9.55 18.42 15.35
C SER A 52 10.72 19.06 16.13
N GLN A 53 10.58 20.33 16.50
CA GLN A 53 11.39 20.96 17.54
C GLN A 53 10.47 21.55 18.62
N PRO A 54 10.54 21.05 19.87
CA PRO A 54 11.77 21.10 20.67
C PRO A 54 12.32 19.75 21.20
N THR A 55 11.71 18.60 20.88
CA THR A 55 12.10 17.30 21.45
C THR A 55 13.23 16.58 20.70
N GLY A 56 13.64 17.06 19.52
CA GLY A 56 14.85 16.59 18.81
C GLY A 56 14.75 15.21 18.13
N GLU A 57 13.57 14.58 18.13
CA GLU A 57 13.42 13.26 17.50
C GLU A 57 13.18 13.39 15.98
N LEU A 58 14.16 12.94 15.20
CA LEU A 58 14.08 12.85 13.74
C LEU A 58 13.08 11.76 13.34
N ARG A 59 11.95 12.17 12.75
CA ARG A 59 10.91 11.25 12.27
C ARG A 59 10.95 11.16 10.75
N MET A 60 10.82 9.95 10.21
CA MET A 60 10.61 9.76 8.77
C MET A 60 9.12 9.85 8.45
N GLN A 61 8.75 10.70 7.49
CA GLN A 61 7.38 10.89 7.04
C GLN A 61 7.20 10.32 5.62
N PRO A 62 6.25 9.39 5.40
CA PRO A 62 5.88 8.96 4.06
C PRO A 62 5.07 10.04 3.32
N LYS A 63 5.41 10.25 2.05
CA LYS A 63 4.73 11.14 1.10
C LYS A 63 4.20 10.30 -0.05
N LEU A 64 2.88 10.25 -0.18
CA LEU A 64 2.22 9.60 -1.31
C LEU A 64 2.45 10.43 -2.57
N LEU A 65 2.87 9.79 -3.66
CA LEU A 65 3.06 10.46 -4.95
C LEU A 65 1.94 10.07 -5.92
N GLU A 66 1.81 8.78 -6.20
CA GLU A 66 0.82 8.25 -7.14
C GLU A 66 0.33 6.86 -6.75
N VAL A 67 -0.86 6.53 -7.25
CA VAL A 67 -1.49 5.21 -7.13
C VAL A 67 -1.88 4.76 -8.53
N ASN A 68 -1.17 3.76 -9.05
CA ASN A 68 -1.33 3.28 -10.41
C ASN A 68 -2.16 2.01 -10.45
N TRP A 69 -3.25 2.01 -11.22
CA TRP A 69 -4.00 0.80 -11.54
C TRP A 69 -3.28 0.02 -12.66
N ALA A 70 -3.27 -1.31 -12.54
CA ALA A 70 -2.60 -2.22 -13.47
C ALA A 70 -1.11 -1.88 -13.72
N PRO A 71 -0.28 -1.89 -12.67
CA PRO A 71 1.12 -1.51 -12.78
C PRO A 71 1.95 -2.52 -13.58
N ASP A 72 3.06 -2.07 -14.17
CA ASP A 72 4.06 -2.98 -14.74
C ASP A 72 4.73 -3.79 -13.63
N CYS A 73 4.62 -5.11 -13.74
CA CYS A 73 5.14 -6.06 -12.76
C CYS A 73 6.38 -6.81 -13.27
N HIS A 74 6.98 -6.41 -14.41
CA HIS A 74 8.13 -7.11 -14.98
C HIS A 74 9.26 -7.28 -13.96
N ARG A 75 9.58 -6.21 -13.22
CA ARG A 75 10.61 -6.24 -12.18
C ARG A 75 10.20 -7.15 -11.01
N ALA A 76 8.95 -7.09 -10.56
CA ALA A 76 8.47 -7.94 -9.47
C ALA A 76 8.64 -9.43 -9.83
N CYS A 77 8.25 -9.83 -11.04
CA CYS A 77 8.41 -11.20 -11.52
C CYS A 77 9.88 -11.65 -11.63
N GLN A 78 10.83 -10.74 -11.85
CA GLN A 78 12.25 -11.07 -11.88
C GLN A 78 12.79 -11.46 -10.50
N PHE A 79 12.32 -10.79 -9.43
CA PHE A 79 12.80 -11.01 -8.07
C PHE A 79 11.93 -11.99 -7.26
N TYR A 80 10.65 -12.12 -7.63
CA TYR A 80 9.66 -12.94 -6.95
C TYR A 80 8.97 -13.84 -7.99
N PRO A 81 9.49 -15.05 -8.24
CA PRO A 81 8.96 -15.95 -9.27
C PRO A 81 7.48 -16.29 -9.10
N ASP A 82 7.00 -16.36 -7.86
CA ASP A 82 5.60 -16.66 -7.52
C ASP A 82 4.72 -15.41 -7.37
N PHE A 83 5.21 -14.22 -7.74
CA PHE A 83 4.50 -12.95 -7.52
C PHE A 83 3.03 -12.98 -7.95
N PHE A 84 2.76 -13.40 -9.18
CA PHE A 84 1.38 -13.46 -9.65
C PHE A 84 0.58 -14.58 -8.97
N ASN A 85 1.20 -15.73 -8.65
CA ASN A 85 0.52 -16.80 -7.91
C ASN A 85 0.01 -16.27 -6.57
N GLU A 86 0.85 -15.54 -5.83
CA GLU A 86 0.47 -14.92 -4.55
C GLU A 86 -0.62 -13.85 -4.72
N VAL A 87 -0.51 -12.99 -5.74
CA VAL A 87 -1.52 -11.97 -6.05
C VAL A 87 -2.87 -12.61 -6.37
N PHE A 88 -2.92 -13.67 -7.18
CA PHE A 88 -4.16 -14.37 -7.52
C PHE A 88 -4.74 -15.12 -6.31
N ALA A 89 -3.90 -15.78 -5.51
CA ALA A 89 -4.32 -16.44 -4.28
C ALA A 89 -4.97 -15.44 -3.30
N ALA A 90 -4.36 -14.25 -3.14
CA ALA A 90 -4.92 -13.18 -2.32
C ALA A 90 -6.25 -12.64 -2.86
N MET A 91 -6.37 -12.42 -4.17
CA MET A 91 -7.57 -11.80 -4.76
C MET A 91 -8.77 -12.74 -4.89
N PHE A 92 -8.53 -14.04 -5.10
CA PHE A 92 -9.57 -14.98 -5.51
C PHE A 92 -9.74 -16.20 -4.60
N LEU A 93 -8.75 -16.55 -3.78
CA LEU A 93 -8.82 -17.71 -2.89
C LEU A 93 -8.91 -17.31 -1.40
N ASP A 94 -8.86 -16.02 -1.08
CA ASP A 94 -8.78 -15.48 0.29
C ASP A 94 -7.55 -16.02 1.07
N GLU A 95 -6.50 -16.39 0.35
CA GLU A 95 -5.29 -17.04 0.91
C GLU A 95 -4.13 -16.05 1.13
N ALA A 96 -4.40 -14.74 1.24
CA ALA A 96 -3.34 -13.74 1.37
C ALA A 96 -2.39 -14.04 2.56
N ALA A 97 -2.94 -14.50 3.69
CA ALA A 97 -2.17 -14.81 4.90
C ALA A 97 -1.24 -16.04 4.78
N SER A 98 -1.36 -16.84 3.71
CA SER A 98 -0.46 -17.97 3.47
C SER A 98 0.86 -17.55 2.79
N SER A 99 0.91 -16.36 2.19
CA SER A 99 2.12 -15.81 1.59
C SER A 99 3.12 -15.40 2.67
N ALA A 100 4.39 -15.79 2.50
CA ALA A 100 5.50 -15.34 3.34
C ALA A 100 5.73 -13.82 3.24
N SER A 101 5.25 -13.19 2.17
CA SER A 101 5.33 -11.75 1.91
C SER A 101 4.14 -10.97 2.51
N PHE A 102 3.15 -11.67 3.08
CA PHE A 102 1.97 -11.02 3.65
C PHE A 102 2.32 -10.21 4.89
N VAL A 103 1.87 -8.97 4.91
CA VAL A 103 1.93 -8.12 6.10
C VAL A 103 0.53 -7.55 6.37
N PRO A 104 -0.06 -7.81 7.55
CA PRO A 104 -1.37 -7.27 7.89
C PRO A 104 -1.30 -5.74 8.03
N LEU A 105 -2.27 -5.05 7.41
CA LEU A 105 -2.46 -3.59 7.49
C LEU A 105 -3.39 -3.18 8.63
#